data_AF-A0A6S7G8D3-F1
#
_entry.id   AF-A0A6S7G8D3-F1
#
_cell.length_a   1.000
_cell.length_b   1.000
_cell.length_c   1.000
_cell.angle_alpha   90.00
_cell.angle_beta   90.00
_cell.angle_gamma   90.00
#
_symmetry.space_group_name_H-M   'P 1'
#
loop_
_entity.id
_entity.type
_entity.pdbx_description
1 polymer ?
#
loop_
_entity_poly.entity_id
_entity_poly.type
_entity_poly.pdbx_seq_one_letter_code
_entity_poly.pdbx_strand_id
1 'polypeptide(L)'
;MLLTVGIVSDSAATLIPSTNEQQTYLYSGEENYRLPDRGDLAASLASLREHAKNSSGTRIMDPKRFEECIFYLNTYGSYSGVVTFYVNHNHLKLACRFILEKRCLPDIFTEHLLMPAIRHGQFEHLRDLLKMFDPTLEVWTPYLNGACGHLSRSNFLNVLYQVQLLMKDYFRAAMTCTKFYQGLPHHPATSYTDLYSRLHYLQDALAHLEAVRKHQLSKKGTLAMVTSSLQKTMGESSEDKSRMTVTPTELTSHMNTITLQIDVTQFMHNCLIEGTLRQRKERTKKFGTLFDNASVKCDVVSKVLLAGSTVDDGFSLSCRIMQDFRLPALNVYKTVAERLVSEQKFNEIQVLLSNAIQTRLMNDKDHDAVVLSLLGMLTDDDKKWRQAEALIKSLKDEGKKVAAYIRFRRLKTAYLIAVASDRVGDVKTIANMARETEQTKVYNICMKWLETRQAKQERQDVFLTRD
;
A
#
# COMPACT_ATOMS: atom_id res chain seq x y z
N MET A 1 -5.68 4.47 -31.45
CA MET A 1 -6.86 3.57 -31.46
C MET A 1 -7.95 4.27 -30.67
N LEU A 2 -9.01 4.71 -31.36
CA LEU A 2 -10.12 5.51 -30.82
C LEU A 2 -10.96 4.67 -29.84
N LEU A 3 -11.25 5.21 -28.65
CA LEU A 3 -12.20 4.63 -27.71
C LEU A 3 -13.39 5.58 -27.54
N THR A 4 -14.49 5.22 -28.20
CA THR A 4 -15.85 5.72 -28.04
C THR A 4 -16.46 5.12 -26.76
N VAL A 5 -16.93 5.97 -25.84
CA VAL A 5 -17.69 5.56 -24.65
C VAL A 5 -19.17 5.89 -24.89
N GLY A 6 -20.00 4.85 -24.91
CA GLY A 6 -21.46 4.94 -24.97
C GLY A 6 -22.05 5.31 -23.61
N ILE A 7 -23.05 6.20 -23.66
CA ILE A 7 -23.84 6.64 -22.51
C ILE A 7 -25.08 5.75 -22.43
N VAL A 8 -25.23 5.03 -21.32
CA VAL A 8 -26.47 4.33 -20.94
C VAL A 8 -27.32 5.32 -20.15
N SER A 9 -28.56 5.54 -20.60
CA SER A 9 -29.57 6.33 -19.88
C SER A 9 -30.30 5.43 -18.88
N ASP A 10 -30.44 5.88 -17.64
CA ASP A 10 -31.42 5.34 -16.70
C ASP A 10 -32.35 6.47 -16.28
N SER A 11 -33.64 6.30 -16.61
CA SER A 11 -34.75 7.20 -16.31
C SER A 11 -35.56 6.59 -15.17
N ALA A 12 -35.63 7.29 -14.05
CA ALA A 12 -36.61 7.02 -12.99
C ALA A 12 -37.03 8.35 -12.35
N ALA A 13 -38.21 8.85 -12.71
CA ALA A 13 -38.91 9.86 -11.94
C ALA A 13 -40.41 9.61 -12.02
N THR A 14 -40.93 9.19 -10.87
CA THR A 14 -42.29 8.78 -10.59
C THR A 14 -43.21 10.00 -10.45
N LEU A 15 -44.39 9.85 -11.07
CA LEU A 15 -45.71 10.47 -10.81
C LEU A 15 -45.90 11.20 -9.46
N ILE A 16 -46.56 12.36 -9.51
CA ILE A 16 -47.74 12.76 -8.70
C ILE A 16 -48.39 14.02 -9.33
N PRO A 17 -49.73 14.19 -9.23
CA PRO A 17 -50.53 14.82 -10.27
C PRO A 17 -51.03 16.24 -9.96
N SER A 18 -51.48 16.85 -11.05
CA SER A 18 -52.37 17.99 -11.25
C SER A 18 -53.38 18.32 -10.14
N THR A 19 -53.45 19.61 -9.80
CA THR A 19 -54.70 20.31 -9.50
C THR A 19 -54.68 21.69 -10.16
N ASN A 20 -55.59 21.85 -11.12
CA ASN A 20 -56.07 23.13 -11.65
C ASN A 20 -56.60 23.99 -10.51
N GLU A 21 -56.27 25.29 -10.52
CA GLU A 21 -57.25 26.31 -10.17
C GLU A 21 -56.95 27.58 -10.99
N GLN A 22 -57.88 27.84 -11.91
CA GLN A 22 -57.96 29.05 -12.71
C GLN A 22 -58.48 30.18 -11.81
N GLN A 23 -57.78 31.31 -11.78
CA GLN A 23 -58.40 32.58 -11.43
C GLN A 23 -58.07 33.62 -12.49
N THR A 24 -59.07 33.79 -13.34
CA THR A 24 -59.23 34.83 -14.34
C THR A 24 -59.44 36.18 -13.63
N TYR A 25 -58.54 37.14 -13.85
CA TYR A 25 -58.84 38.55 -13.66
C TYR A 25 -58.62 39.28 -14.98
N LEU A 26 -59.74 39.65 -15.60
CA LEU A 26 -59.84 40.55 -16.74
C LEU A 26 -59.47 41.96 -16.27
N TYR A 27 -58.40 42.52 -16.82
CA TYR A 27 -58.17 43.96 -16.83
C TYR A 27 -58.05 44.43 -18.27
N SER A 28 -59.06 45.16 -18.71
CA SER A 28 -59.15 45.88 -19.98
C SER A 28 -58.19 47.07 -19.97
N GLY A 29 -57.32 47.15 -20.98
CA GLY A 29 -56.43 48.29 -21.20
C GLY A 29 -55.63 48.08 -22.47
N GLU A 30 -56.18 48.53 -23.60
CA GLU A 30 -55.48 48.62 -24.87
C GLU A 30 -54.40 49.70 -24.78
N GLU A 31 -53.13 49.29 -24.68
CA GLU A 31 -52.01 50.13 -25.09
C GLU A 31 -51.09 49.32 -26.01
N ASN A 32 -51.03 49.78 -27.27
CA ASN A 32 -50.22 49.22 -28.34
C ASN A 32 -48.72 49.33 -28.04
N TYR A 33 -48.12 48.25 -27.53
CA TYR A 33 -46.70 47.98 -27.71
C TYR A 33 -46.53 46.69 -28.53
N ARG A 34 -46.20 46.84 -29.82
CA ARG A 34 -45.75 45.73 -30.67
C ARG A 34 -44.51 45.10 -30.01
N LEU A 35 -44.70 43.92 -29.43
CA LEU A 35 -43.60 43.00 -29.13
C LEU A 35 -42.90 42.63 -30.46
N PRO A 36 -41.56 42.59 -30.52
CA PRO A 36 -40.86 42.07 -31.69
C PRO A 36 -41.28 40.61 -31.90
N ASP A 37 -41.53 40.25 -33.16
CA ASP A 37 -42.06 38.95 -33.55
C ASP A 37 -41.16 37.82 -33.01
N ARG A 38 -41.76 36.77 -32.41
CA ARG A 38 -41.02 35.61 -31.88
C ARG A 38 -40.19 34.91 -32.98
N GLY A 39 -40.56 35.11 -34.24
CA GLY A 39 -39.80 34.68 -35.41
C GLY A 39 -38.41 35.33 -35.53
N ASP A 40 -38.27 36.61 -35.17
CA ASP A 40 -37.01 37.35 -35.34
C ASP A 40 -35.96 36.97 -34.29
N LEU A 41 -36.39 36.67 -33.06
CA LEU A 41 -35.51 36.15 -32.00
C LEU A 41 -35.07 34.72 -32.30
N ALA A 42 -35.98 33.87 -32.80
CA ALA A 42 -35.65 32.51 -33.21
C ALA A 42 -34.70 32.49 -34.43
N ALA A 43 -34.92 33.39 -35.41
CA ALA A 43 -34.05 33.56 -36.57
C ALA A 43 -32.68 34.14 -36.21
N SER A 44 -32.64 35.09 -35.27
CA SER A 44 -31.39 35.65 -34.73
C SER A 44 -30.59 34.63 -33.92
N LEU A 45 -31.26 33.78 -33.14
CA LEU A 45 -30.62 32.66 -32.44
C LEU A 45 -30.18 31.55 -33.39
N ALA A 46 -30.92 31.30 -34.46
CA ALA A 46 -30.54 30.36 -35.51
C ALA A 46 -29.33 30.85 -36.30
N SER A 47 -29.27 32.14 -36.66
CA SER A 47 -28.13 32.72 -37.38
C SER A 47 -26.87 32.83 -36.50
N LEU A 48 -27.02 33.07 -35.19
CA LEU A 48 -25.93 32.95 -34.20
C LEU A 48 -25.45 31.51 -34.08
N ARG A 49 -26.35 30.54 -34.07
CA ARG A 49 -26.02 29.10 -34.03
C ARG A 49 -25.32 28.62 -35.30
N GLU A 50 -25.64 29.22 -36.45
CA GLU A 50 -25.00 28.94 -37.73
C GLU A 50 -23.61 29.60 -37.85
N HIS A 51 -23.45 30.83 -37.35
CA HIS A 51 -22.15 31.49 -37.20
C HIS A 51 -21.22 30.74 -36.22
N ALA A 52 -21.76 30.20 -35.13
CA ALA A 52 -21.01 29.39 -34.17
C ALA A 52 -20.54 28.04 -34.75
N LYS A 53 -21.28 27.48 -35.73
CA LYS A 53 -20.85 26.29 -36.49
C LYS A 53 -19.75 26.64 -37.50
N ASN A 54 -19.81 27.82 -38.10
CA ASN A 54 -18.82 28.30 -39.10
C ASN A 54 -17.54 28.88 -38.47
N SER A 55 -17.54 29.25 -37.19
CA SER A 55 -16.34 29.72 -36.45
C SER A 55 -15.55 28.58 -35.80
N SER A 56 -15.82 27.32 -36.15
CA SER A 56 -15.22 26.12 -35.57
C SER A 56 -13.71 25.92 -35.89
N GLY A 57 -13.03 26.94 -36.42
CA GLY A 57 -11.62 26.91 -36.81
C GLY A 57 -10.72 28.01 -36.23
N THR A 58 -11.24 29.05 -35.60
CA THR A 58 -10.40 30.16 -35.08
C THR A 58 -10.69 30.41 -33.61
N ARG A 59 -9.73 30.06 -32.74
CA ARG A 59 -9.73 30.35 -31.29
C ARG A 59 -9.66 31.85 -30.96
N ILE A 60 -9.86 32.72 -31.94
CA ILE A 60 -9.63 34.17 -31.87
C ILE A 60 -10.94 34.84 -32.26
N MET A 61 -11.66 35.33 -31.26
CA MET A 61 -12.87 36.14 -31.41
C MET A 61 -12.49 37.61 -31.72
N ASP A 62 -13.32 38.32 -32.46
CA ASP A 62 -13.18 39.77 -32.67
C ASP A 62 -13.11 40.52 -31.32
N PRO A 63 -12.11 41.41 -31.09
CA PRO A 63 -11.92 42.13 -29.82
C PRO A 63 -13.18 42.80 -29.26
N LYS A 64 -14.03 43.38 -30.12
CA LYS A 64 -15.28 44.04 -29.65
C LYS A 64 -16.31 43.05 -29.10
N ARG A 65 -16.46 41.91 -29.78
CA ARG A 65 -17.35 40.82 -29.33
C ARG A 65 -16.80 40.13 -28.08
N PHE A 66 -15.48 40.06 -27.97
CA PHE A 66 -14.81 39.54 -26.78
C PHE A 66 -15.10 40.43 -25.56
N GLU A 67 -14.94 41.75 -25.69
CA GLU A 67 -15.24 42.71 -24.61
C GLU A 67 -16.71 42.67 -24.19
N GLU A 68 -17.63 42.60 -25.16
CA GLU A 68 -19.07 42.48 -24.89
C GLU A 68 -19.41 41.17 -24.17
N CYS A 69 -18.88 40.03 -24.63
CA CYS A 69 -19.04 38.75 -23.94
C CYS A 69 -18.51 38.80 -22.51
N ILE A 70 -17.35 39.40 -22.28
CA ILE A 70 -16.76 39.56 -20.94
C ILE A 70 -17.60 40.47 -20.06
N PHE A 71 -18.17 41.55 -20.62
CA PHE A 71 -19.08 42.43 -19.88
C PHE A 71 -20.31 41.68 -19.40
N TYR A 72 -20.98 40.92 -20.27
CA TYR A 72 -22.15 40.13 -19.88
C TYR A 72 -21.79 38.99 -18.92
N LEU A 73 -20.65 38.31 -19.13
CA LEU A 73 -20.19 37.24 -18.24
C LEU A 73 -19.79 37.76 -16.86
N ASN A 74 -19.21 38.95 -16.74
CA ASN A 74 -18.90 39.56 -15.45
C ASN A 74 -20.13 40.13 -14.73
N THR A 75 -21.15 40.55 -15.48
CA THR A 75 -22.37 41.16 -14.93
C THR A 75 -23.40 40.11 -14.52
N TYR A 76 -23.53 39.03 -15.29
CA TYR A 76 -24.60 38.02 -15.12
C TYR A 76 -24.09 36.57 -15.04
N GLY A 77 -22.81 36.33 -15.36
CA GLY A 77 -22.25 34.98 -15.42
C GLY A 77 -21.73 34.47 -14.08
N SER A 78 -21.57 33.14 -13.98
CA SER A 78 -20.88 32.51 -12.87
C SER A 78 -19.36 32.67 -13.01
N TYR A 79 -18.64 32.62 -11.88
CA TYR A 79 -17.17 32.63 -11.88
C TYR A 79 -16.57 31.47 -12.70
N SER A 80 -17.22 30.30 -12.73
CA SER A 80 -16.83 29.17 -13.57
C SER A 80 -16.98 29.45 -15.07
N GLY A 81 -18.06 30.13 -15.47
CA GLY A 81 -18.33 30.51 -16.86
C GLY A 81 -17.30 31.51 -17.38
N VAL A 82 -16.95 32.52 -16.57
CA VAL A 82 -15.92 33.52 -16.92
C VAL A 82 -14.56 32.86 -17.12
N VAL A 83 -14.12 32.00 -16.19
CA VAL A 83 -12.83 31.30 -16.29
C VAL A 83 -12.81 30.36 -17.50
N THR A 84 -13.87 29.59 -17.71
CA THR A 84 -13.99 28.68 -18.87
C THR A 84 -13.92 29.45 -20.18
N PHE A 85 -14.58 30.61 -20.26
CA PHE A 85 -14.55 31.47 -21.43
C PHE A 85 -13.13 31.96 -21.73
N TYR A 86 -12.39 32.44 -20.72
CA TYR A 86 -11.00 32.86 -20.91
C TYR A 86 -10.10 31.73 -21.39
N VAL A 87 -10.27 30.52 -20.85
CA VAL A 87 -9.43 29.36 -21.23
C VAL A 87 -9.74 28.90 -22.66
N ASN A 88 -11.01 28.85 -23.04
CA ASN A 88 -11.42 28.48 -24.41
C ASN A 88 -10.85 29.43 -25.48
N HIS A 89 -10.69 30.71 -25.15
CA HIS A 89 -10.10 31.72 -26.03
C HIS A 89 -8.59 31.89 -25.84
N ASN A 90 -7.92 30.94 -25.18
CA ASN A 90 -6.46 30.93 -24.98
C ASN A 90 -5.92 32.13 -24.18
N HIS A 91 -6.74 32.76 -23.35
CA HIS A 91 -6.35 33.87 -22.49
C HIS A 91 -6.08 33.42 -21.04
N LEU A 92 -5.13 32.49 -20.87
CA LEU A 92 -4.78 31.93 -19.56
C LEU A 92 -4.31 33.01 -18.56
N LYS A 93 -3.60 34.04 -19.04
CA LYS A 93 -3.14 35.15 -18.18
C LYS A 93 -4.32 35.92 -17.55
N LEU A 94 -5.39 36.15 -18.31
CA LEU A 94 -6.59 36.83 -17.82
C LEU A 94 -7.38 35.93 -16.86
N ALA A 95 -7.45 34.63 -17.15
CA ALA A 95 -8.07 33.65 -16.26
C ALA A 95 -7.36 33.59 -14.90
N CYS A 96 -6.03 33.53 -14.89
CA CYS A 96 -5.23 33.55 -13.65
C CYS A 96 -5.47 34.82 -12.84
N ARG A 97 -5.45 35.99 -13.51
CA ARG A 97 -5.71 37.28 -12.85
C ARG A 97 -7.11 37.32 -12.23
N PHE A 98 -8.13 36.88 -12.96
CA PHE A 98 -9.50 36.87 -12.48
C PHE A 98 -9.68 36.00 -11.22
N ILE A 99 -9.06 34.82 -11.19
CA ILE A 99 -9.10 33.91 -10.03
C ILE A 99 -8.49 34.57 -8.78
N LEU A 100 -7.37 35.27 -8.94
CA LEU A 100 -6.71 35.98 -7.84
C LEU A 100 -7.52 37.19 -7.36
N GLU A 101 -8.03 38.01 -8.28
CA GLU A 101 -8.78 39.23 -7.97
C GLU A 101 -10.12 38.92 -7.29
N LYS A 102 -10.84 37.91 -7.77
CA LYS A 102 -12.16 37.53 -7.24
C LYS A 102 -12.10 36.47 -6.13
N ARG A 103 -10.90 35.97 -5.80
CA ARG A 103 -10.67 34.91 -4.78
C ARG A 103 -11.59 33.71 -4.99
N CYS A 104 -11.57 33.16 -6.20
CA CYS A 104 -12.42 32.03 -6.57
C CYS A 104 -12.16 30.80 -5.67
N LEU A 105 -13.10 29.84 -5.66
CA LEU A 105 -12.90 28.58 -4.94
C LEU A 105 -11.80 27.72 -5.60
N PRO A 106 -11.06 26.89 -4.83
CA PRO A 106 -10.04 25.98 -5.36
C PRO A 106 -10.56 25.00 -6.42
N ASP A 107 -11.83 24.59 -6.33
CA ASP A 107 -12.46 23.71 -7.31
C ASP A 107 -12.60 24.39 -8.67
N ILE A 108 -12.89 25.69 -8.69
CA ILE A 108 -13.00 26.45 -9.95
C ILE A 108 -11.65 26.51 -10.65
N PHE A 109 -10.57 26.74 -9.90
CA PHE A 109 -9.21 26.68 -10.44
C PHE A 109 -8.90 25.28 -11.02
N THR A 110 -9.25 24.22 -10.29
CA THR A 110 -8.90 22.85 -10.69
C THR A 110 -9.68 22.43 -11.93
N GLU A 111 -11.00 22.58 -11.93
CA GLU A 111 -11.89 22.07 -12.98
C GLU A 111 -11.91 22.94 -14.24
N HIS A 112 -11.83 24.27 -14.08
CA HIS A 112 -12.01 25.20 -15.20
C HIS A 112 -10.73 25.85 -15.72
N LEU A 113 -9.62 25.80 -14.97
CA LEU A 113 -8.31 26.29 -15.44
C LEU A 113 -7.31 25.17 -15.64
N LEU A 114 -7.00 24.42 -14.57
CA LEU A 114 -5.92 23.43 -14.59
C LEU A 114 -6.25 22.25 -15.52
N MET A 115 -7.40 21.61 -15.34
CA MET A 115 -7.79 20.43 -16.14
C MET A 115 -7.92 20.75 -17.64
N PRO A 116 -8.57 21.84 -18.07
CA PRO A 116 -8.63 22.20 -19.49
C PRO A 116 -7.26 22.57 -20.05
N ALA A 117 -6.43 23.33 -19.29
CA ALA A 117 -5.07 23.64 -19.73
C ALA A 117 -4.23 22.36 -19.99
N ILE A 118 -4.39 21.33 -19.16
CA ILE A 118 -3.73 20.04 -19.37
C ILE A 118 -4.28 19.33 -20.62
N ARG A 119 -5.60 19.28 -20.79
CA ARG A 119 -6.23 18.67 -21.98
C ARG A 119 -5.80 19.35 -23.28
N HIS A 120 -5.51 20.65 -23.23
CA HIS A 120 -5.03 21.43 -24.36
C HIS A 120 -3.49 21.43 -24.52
N GLY A 121 -2.75 20.73 -23.66
CA GLY A 121 -1.27 20.68 -23.70
C GLY A 121 -0.59 21.98 -23.28
N GLN A 122 -1.29 22.86 -22.57
CA GLN A 122 -0.85 24.21 -22.18
C GLN A 122 -0.33 24.27 -20.74
N PHE A 123 -0.06 23.12 -20.11
CA PHE A 123 0.39 23.07 -18.72
C PHE A 123 1.71 23.83 -18.49
N GLU A 124 2.68 23.71 -19.40
CA GLU A 124 3.95 24.43 -19.31
C GLU A 124 3.74 25.95 -19.37
N HIS A 125 2.88 26.41 -20.27
CA HIS A 125 2.54 27.83 -20.36
C HIS A 125 1.80 28.33 -19.10
N LEU A 126 0.86 27.54 -18.58
CA LEU A 126 0.19 27.83 -17.32
C LEU A 126 1.20 27.90 -16.17
N ARG A 127 2.13 26.94 -16.08
CA ARG A 127 3.19 26.92 -15.07
C ARG A 127 4.02 28.20 -15.07
N ASP A 128 4.42 28.66 -16.24
CA ASP A 128 5.24 29.85 -16.39
C ASP A 128 4.44 31.12 -16.04
N LEU A 129 3.14 31.15 -16.37
CA LEU A 129 2.22 32.21 -15.93
C LEU A 129 2.07 32.23 -14.40
N LEU A 130 1.90 31.07 -13.76
CA LEU A 130 1.80 30.98 -12.29
C LEU A 130 3.06 31.56 -11.62
N LYS A 131 4.24 31.19 -12.12
CA LYS A 131 5.53 31.73 -11.64
C LYS A 131 5.73 33.21 -11.95
N MET A 132 5.17 33.71 -13.07
CA MET A 132 5.20 35.13 -13.42
C MET A 132 4.38 35.96 -12.42
N PHE A 133 3.18 35.50 -12.07
CA PHE A 133 2.31 36.20 -11.12
C PHE A 133 2.85 36.14 -9.69
N ASP A 134 3.39 34.98 -9.29
CA ASP A 134 4.00 34.80 -7.98
C ASP A 134 5.17 33.80 -8.08
N PRO A 135 6.43 34.28 -8.08
CA PRO A 135 7.61 33.42 -8.10
C PRO A 135 7.72 32.49 -6.89
N THR A 136 7.10 32.84 -5.77
CA THR A 136 7.11 32.05 -4.52
C THR A 136 6.01 31.00 -4.48
N LEU A 137 4.98 31.15 -5.34
CA LEU A 137 3.77 30.32 -5.42
C LEU A 137 2.94 30.27 -4.12
N GLU A 138 3.19 31.16 -3.17
CA GLU A 138 2.45 31.24 -1.90
C GLU A 138 0.97 31.58 -2.14
N VAL A 139 0.68 32.52 -3.04
CA VAL A 139 -0.70 32.92 -3.37
C VAL A 139 -1.47 31.77 -4.02
N TRP A 140 -0.76 30.92 -4.78
CA TRP A 140 -1.34 29.77 -5.47
C TRP A 140 -1.47 28.53 -4.58
N THR A 141 -0.82 28.49 -3.43
CA THR A 141 -0.79 27.34 -2.51
C THR A 141 -2.17 26.77 -2.14
N PRO A 142 -3.21 27.56 -1.77
CA PRO A 142 -4.54 27.00 -1.47
C PRO A 142 -5.18 26.33 -2.69
N TYR A 143 -5.04 26.92 -3.88
CA TYR A 143 -5.57 26.40 -5.13
C TYR A 143 -4.86 25.12 -5.58
N LEU A 144 -3.52 25.12 -5.53
CA LEU A 144 -2.70 23.98 -5.91
C LEU A 144 -2.88 22.81 -4.95
N ASN A 145 -3.10 23.06 -3.65
CA ASN A 145 -3.45 22.02 -2.69
C ASN A 145 -4.83 21.42 -2.96
N GLY A 146 -5.84 22.25 -3.24
CA GLY A 146 -7.17 21.78 -3.66
C GLY A 146 -7.09 20.90 -4.92
N ALA A 147 -6.32 21.37 -5.91
CA ALA A 147 -6.03 20.61 -7.13
C ALA A 147 -5.34 19.28 -6.85
N CYS A 148 -4.30 19.24 -6.00
CA CYS A 148 -3.64 17.99 -5.61
C CYS A 148 -4.62 16.99 -4.98
N GLY A 149 -5.51 17.47 -4.11
CA GLY A 149 -6.55 16.65 -3.48
C GLY A 149 -7.50 16.04 -4.51
N HIS A 150 -8.04 16.87 -5.41
CA HIS A 150 -8.90 16.43 -6.49
C HIS A 150 -8.19 15.43 -7.43
N LEU A 151 -6.97 15.74 -7.87
CA LEU A 151 -6.18 14.89 -8.77
C LEU A 151 -5.84 13.53 -8.14
N SER A 152 -5.59 13.50 -6.82
CA SER A 152 -5.34 12.25 -6.10
C SER A 152 -6.60 11.37 -6.01
N ARG A 153 -7.79 11.95 -5.81
CA ARG A 153 -9.06 11.21 -5.80
C ARG A 153 -9.44 10.71 -7.18
N SER A 154 -9.23 11.54 -8.20
CA SER A 154 -9.52 11.23 -9.61
C SER A 154 -8.44 10.38 -10.31
N ASN A 155 -7.39 9.98 -9.57
CA ASN A 155 -6.30 9.11 -10.05
C ASN A 155 -5.50 9.65 -11.26
N PHE A 156 -5.42 10.97 -11.42
CA PHE A 156 -4.58 11.63 -12.43
C PHE A 156 -3.13 11.78 -11.95
N LEU A 157 -2.45 10.66 -11.69
CA LEU A 157 -1.14 10.66 -11.01
C LEU A 157 -0.04 11.41 -11.78
N ASN A 158 -0.02 11.36 -13.11
CA ASN A 158 0.98 12.07 -13.94
C ASN A 158 0.87 13.59 -13.75
N VAL A 159 -0.35 14.11 -13.78
CA VAL A 159 -0.62 15.54 -13.55
C VAL A 159 -0.30 15.90 -12.10
N LEU A 160 -0.74 15.06 -11.16
CA LEU A 160 -0.47 15.25 -9.74
C LEU A 160 1.03 15.38 -9.47
N TYR A 161 1.85 14.50 -10.07
CA TYR A 161 3.30 14.55 -9.95
C TYR A 161 3.88 15.87 -10.49
N GLN A 162 3.44 16.33 -11.67
CA GLN A 162 3.91 17.61 -12.24
C GLN A 162 3.53 18.82 -11.38
N VAL A 163 2.32 18.82 -10.80
CA VAL A 163 1.87 19.87 -9.88
C VAL A 163 2.68 19.84 -8.57
N GLN A 164 2.97 18.65 -8.04
CA GLN A 164 3.80 18.49 -6.83
C GLN A 164 5.23 19.01 -7.06
N LEU A 165 5.83 18.72 -8.23
CA LEU A 165 7.14 19.26 -8.60
C LEU A 165 7.13 20.78 -8.75
N LEU A 166 6.06 21.35 -9.34
CA LEU A 166 5.90 22.80 -9.43
C LEU A 166 5.89 23.45 -8.04
N MET A 167 5.17 22.85 -7.09
CA MET A 167 5.10 23.31 -5.70
C MET A 167 6.38 23.06 -4.90
N LYS A 168 7.37 22.33 -5.46
CA LYS A 168 8.53 21.79 -4.73
C LYS A 168 8.12 20.93 -3.52
N ASP A 169 6.95 20.29 -3.60
CA ASP A 169 6.48 19.35 -2.60
C ASP A 169 7.07 17.95 -2.89
N TYR A 170 8.38 17.85 -2.64
CA TYR A 170 9.16 16.65 -2.93
C TYR A 170 8.70 15.42 -2.12
N PHE A 171 8.15 15.61 -0.92
CA PHE A 171 7.65 14.49 -0.13
C PHE A 171 6.41 13.85 -0.78
N ARG A 172 5.42 14.67 -1.18
CA ARG A 172 4.25 14.14 -1.90
C ARG A 172 4.62 13.59 -3.28
N ALA A 173 5.58 14.22 -3.96
CA ALA A 173 6.12 13.71 -5.22
C ALA A 173 6.71 12.29 -5.06
N ALA A 174 7.50 12.06 -4.00
CA ALA A 174 8.06 10.73 -3.69
C ALA A 174 6.95 9.69 -3.45
N MET A 175 5.89 10.04 -2.72
CA MET A 175 4.76 9.13 -2.48
C MET A 175 4.00 8.82 -3.78
N THR A 176 3.89 9.78 -4.70
CA THR A 176 3.32 9.55 -6.04
C THR A 176 4.22 8.61 -6.86
N CYS A 177 5.54 8.75 -6.78
CA CYS A 177 6.48 7.81 -7.41
C CYS A 177 6.34 6.38 -6.88
N THR A 178 6.14 6.19 -5.57
CA THR A 178 5.83 4.88 -5.00
C THR A 178 4.55 4.27 -5.60
N LYS A 179 3.53 5.09 -5.87
CA LYS A 179 2.30 4.63 -6.56
C LYS A 179 2.57 4.24 -8.02
N PHE A 180 3.41 4.99 -8.75
CA PHE A 180 3.81 4.60 -10.12
C PHE A 180 4.51 3.25 -10.15
N TYR A 181 5.38 2.99 -9.17
CA TYR A 181 6.06 1.70 -9.00
C TYR A 181 5.08 0.54 -8.77
N GLN A 182 4.12 0.67 -7.84
CA GLN A 182 3.11 -0.37 -7.59
C GLN A 182 2.16 -0.59 -8.79
N GLY A 183 2.06 0.42 -9.66
CA GLY A 183 1.25 0.42 -10.86
C GLY A 183 -0.11 1.07 -10.68
N LEU A 184 -0.60 1.65 -11.77
CA LEU A 184 -1.90 2.30 -11.84
C LEU A 184 -3.01 1.24 -11.83
N PRO A 185 -4.24 1.57 -11.37
CA PRO A 185 -5.39 0.67 -11.43
C PRO A 185 -5.65 0.05 -12.81
N HIS A 186 -5.32 0.77 -13.89
CA HIS A 186 -5.48 0.30 -15.27
C HIS A 186 -4.27 -0.50 -15.80
N HIS A 187 -3.12 -0.43 -15.12
CA HIS A 187 -1.90 -1.15 -15.49
C HIS A 187 -1.13 -1.57 -14.22
N PRO A 188 -1.70 -2.49 -13.43
CA PRO A 188 -1.08 -2.94 -12.18
C PRO A 188 0.20 -3.69 -12.50
N ALA A 189 1.18 -3.62 -11.59
CA ALA A 189 2.31 -4.52 -11.67
C ALA A 189 1.83 -5.96 -11.48
N THR A 190 2.25 -6.88 -12.35
CA THR A 190 1.84 -8.31 -12.27
C THR A 190 3.01 -9.25 -11.99
N SER A 191 4.22 -8.71 -11.85
CA SER A 191 5.46 -9.44 -12.07
C SER A 191 6.65 -8.70 -11.46
N TYR A 192 7.64 -9.43 -10.93
CA TYR A 192 8.92 -8.84 -10.54
C TYR A 192 9.71 -8.28 -11.73
N THR A 193 9.53 -8.79 -12.96
CA THR A 193 10.14 -8.18 -14.16
C THR A 193 9.52 -6.82 -14.48
N ASP A 194 8.22 -6.68 -14.27
CA ASP A 194 7.51 -5.41 -14.47
C ASP A 194 7.92 -4.41 -13.38
N LEU A 195 7.96 -4.85 -12.11
CA LEU A 195 8.45 -4.03 -11.00
C LEU A 195 9.91 -3.58 -11.21
N TYR A 196 10.76 -4.46 -11.76
CA TYR A 196 12.14 -4.11 -12.10
C TYR A 196 12.21 -3.04 -13.20
N SER A 197 11.37 -3.11 -14.23
CA SER A 197 11.30 -2.06 -15.26
C SER A 197 10.88 -0.68 -14.69
N ARG A 198 10.14 -0.69 -13.59
CA ARG A 198 9.63 0.49 -12.87
C ARG A 198 10.54 0.95 -11.73
N LEU A 199 11.72 0.35 -11.55
CA LEU A 199 12.64 0.66 -10.45
C LEU A 199 13.10 2.13 -10.45
N HIS A 200 13.17 2.75 -11.62
CA HIS A 200 13.52 4.17 -11.78
C HIS A 200 12.58 5.09 -10.97
N TYR A 201 11.29 4.76 -10.84
CA TYR A 201 10.37 5.54 -10.00
C TYR A 201 10.77 5.52 -8.52
N LEU A 202 11.28 4.40 -8.00
CA LEU A 202 11.77 4.35 -6.62
C LEU A 202 13.08 5.13 -6.44
N GLN A 203 13.93 5.15 -7.47
CA GLN A 203 15.15 5.98 -7.47
C GLN A 203 14.80 7.47 -7.46
N ASP A 204 13.84 7.89 -8.28
CA ASP A 204 13.31 9.27 -8.27
C ASP A 204 12.70 9.60 -6.91
N ALA A 205 11.95 8.67 -6.30
CA ALA A 205 11.39 8.86 -4.97
C ALA A 205 12.48 9.09 -3.91
N LEU A 206 13.57 8.31 -3.94
CA LEU A 206 14.71 8.52 -3.03
C LEU A 206 15.37 9.88 -3.25
N ALA A 207 15.61 10.28 -4.50
CA ALA A 207 16.19 11.59 -4.81
C ALA A 207 15.33 12.74 -4.26
N HIS A 208 14.00 12.63 -4.37
CA HIS A 208 13.07 13.60 -3.79
C HIS A 208 13.13 13.63 -2.26
N LEU A 209 13.15 12.47 -1.59
CA LEU A 209 13.27 12.41 -0.12
C LEU A 209 14.63 12.94 0.37
N GLU A 210 15.71 12.72 -0.37
CA GLU A 210 17.01 13.30 -0.09
C GLU A 210 17.02 14.82 -0.23
N ALA A 211 16.32 15.37 -1.24
CA ALA A 211 16.13 16.80 -1.37
C ALA A 211 15.38 17.36 -0.14
N VAL A 212 14.32 16.71 0.32
CA VAL A 212 13.61 17.09 1.57
C VAL A 212 14.56 17.07 2.76
N ARG A 213 15.35 16.00 2.92
CA ARG A 213 16.31 15.86 4.02
C ARG A 213 17.38 16.96 4.00
N LYS A 214 17.92 17.28 2.82
CA LYS A 214 18.90 18.37 2.64
C LYS A 214 18.29 19.72 3.00
N HIS A 215 17.05 19.98 2.59
CA HIS A 215 16.32 21.18 2.95
C HIS A 215 16.07 21.28 4.47
N GLN A 216 15.76 20.17 5.15
CA GLN A 216 15.62 20.14 6.61
C GLN A 216 16.94 20.41 7.34
N LEU A 217 18.05 19.83 6.88
CA LEU A 217 19.38 20.02 7.49
C LEU A 217 19.97 21.42 7.25
N SER A 218 19.66 22.04 6.11
CA SER A 218 20.17 23.37 5.76
C SER A 218 19.51 24.52 6.54
N LYS A 219 18.31 24.32 7.11
CA LYS A 219 17.57 25.34 7.86
C LYS A 219 17.51 24.99 9.35
N LYS A 220 18.61 25.19 10.08
CA LYS A 220 18.62 25.15 11.56
C LYS A 220 18.00 26.41 12.21
N GLY A 221 17.05 27.05 11.53
CA GLY A 221 16.33 28.24 11.99
C GLY A 221 15.28 28.65 10.96
N THR A 222 14.02 28.69 11.38
CA THR A 222 12.80 29.02 10.60
C THR A 222 12.13 27.83 9.91
N LEU A 223 11.12 27.31 10.61
CA LEU A 223 9.94 26.60 10.11
C LEU A 223 9.22 27.41 9.01
N ALA A 224 9.83 27.52 7.83
CA ALA A 224 9.24 28.18 6.68
C ALA A 224 9.55 27.37 5.42
N MET A 225 8.75 26.32 5.23
CA MET A 225 8.16 25.83 3.97
C MET A 225 7.46 24.46 4.14
N VAL A 226 7.03 24.14 5.36
CA VAL A 226 6.09 23.04 5.64
C VAL A 226 5.07 23.55 6.66
N THR A 227 4.35 24.64 6.33
CA THR A 227 3.03 25.09 6.84
C THR A 227 2.86 26.62 6.80
N SER A 228 2.06 27.09 5.86
CA SER A 228 1.14 28.24 5.97
C SER A 228 0.20 28.12 4.76
N SER A 229 -1.12 28.07 4.84
CA SER A 229 -2.04 28.60 5.83
C SER A 229 -3.33 27.77 5.79
N LEU A 230 -3.74 27.16 6.90
CA LEU A 230 -5.12 26.72 7.17
C LEU A 230 -5.24 26.43 8.68
N GLN A 231 -5.26 27.50 9.47
CA GLN A 231 -5.75 27.45 10.85
C GLN A 231 -6.57 28.71 11.13
N LYS A 232 -7.74 28.79 10.48
CA LYS A 232 -8.98 29.45 10.94
C LYS A 232 -9.93 29.59 9.76
N THR A 233 -10.87 28.66 9.65
CA THR A 233 -12.29 28.90 9.29
C THR A 233 -13.03 27.57 9.37
N MET A 234 -13.82 27.45 10.44
CA MET A 234 -15.02 26.65 10.68
C MET A 234 -15.42 25.56 9.67
N GLY A 235 -15.68 24.33 10.17
CA GLY A 235 -16.52 23.33 9.49
C GLY A 235 -15.99 21.89 9.60
N GLU A 236 -16.68 21.09 10.41
CA GLU A 236 -16.36 19.70 10.79
C GLU A 236 -16.46 18.70 9.63
N SER A 237 -15.44 17.86 9.45
CA SER A 237 -15.56 16.46 9.00
C SER A 237 -14.26 15.69 9.28
N SER A 238 -14.39 14.47 9.81
CA SER A 238 -13.38 13.77 10.61
C SER A 238 -12.47 12.81 9.81
N GLU A 239 -12.06 13.15 8.57
CA GLU A 239 -11.26 12.22 7.75
C GLU A 239 -9.98 12.79 7.11
N ASP A 240 -9.63 14.08 7.27
CA ASP A 240 -8.47 14.68 6.59
C ASP A 240 -7.37 15.22 7.54
N LYS A 241 -7.18 14.57 8.68
CA LYS A 241 -6.10 14.87 9.66
C LYS A 241 -4.78 14.17 9.33
N SER A 242 -4.28 14.30 8.11
CA SER A 242 -2.92 13.87 7.74
C SER A 242 -2.14 15.01 7.08
N ARG A 243 -2.03 16.12 7.81
CA ARG A 243 -1.01 17.14 7.54
C ARG A 243 0.10 17.00 8.57
N MET A 244 0.77 15.84 8.51
CA MET A 244 1.93 15.53 9.34
C MET A 244 3.05 16.49 8.94
N THR A 245 3.54 17.28 9.88
CA THR A 245 4.92 17.77 9.80
C THR A 245 5.79 16.53 9.69
N VAL A 246 6.32 16.23 8.49
CA VAL A 246 7.12 15.01 8.27
C VAL A 246 8.32 15.06 9.21
N THR A 247 8.28 14.20 10.23
CA THR A 247 9.36 14.13 11.20
C THR A 247 10.62 13.57 10.50
N PRO A 248 11.82 13.95 10.94
CA PRO A 248 13.05 13.36 10.41
C PRO A 248 13.06 11.82 10.51
N THR A 249 12.43 11.28 11.55
CA THR A 249 12.26 9.83 11.77
C THR A 249 11.32 9.16 10.75
N GLU A 250 10.19 9.78 10.43
CA GLU A 250 9.28 9.29 9.39
C GLU A 250 9.94 9.36 8.01
N LEU A 251 10.67 10.43 7.73
CA LEU A 251 11.42 10.58 6.48
C LEU A 251 12.44 9.46 6.31
N THR A 252 13.25 9.19 7.33
CA THR A 252 14.21 8.07 7.32
C THR A 252 13.51 6.73 7.17
N SER A 253 12.38 6.50 7.85
CA SER A 253 11.60 5.26 7.71
C SER A 253 11.08 5.05 6.29
N HIS A 254 10.57 6.10 5.64
CA HIS A 254 10.15 6.03 4.24
C HIS A 254 11.32 5.76 3.29
N MET A 255 12.46 6.42 3.50
CA MET A 255 13.68 6.14 2.72
C MET A 255 14.12 4.68 2.90
N ASN A 256 14.17 4.17 4.14
CA ASN A 256 14.52 2.78 4.42
C ASN A 256 13.57 1.80 3.74
N THR A 257 12.25 2.05 3.80
CA THR A 257 11.25 1.21 3.14
C THR A 257 11.47 1.16 1.62
N ILE A 258 11.75 2.31 1.00
CA ILE A 258 12.02 2.37 -0.45
C ILE A 258 13.30 1.61 -0.79
N THR A 259 14.38 1.81 -0.03
CA THR A 259 15.65 1.10 -0.23
C THR A 259 15.46 -0.41 -0.07
N LEU A 260 14.76 -0.87 0.96
CA LEU A 260 14.45 -2.29 1.14
C LEU A 260 13.62 -2.85 -0.03
N GLN A 261 12.66 -2.08 -0.55
CA GLN A 261 11.88 -2.51 -1.70
C GLN A 261 12.73 -2.59 -2.98
N ILE A 262 13.69 -1.68 -3.17
CA ILE A 262 14.66 -1.76 -4.27
C ILE A 262 15.48 -3.05 -4.14
N ASP A 263 16.05 -3.30 -2.96
CA ASP A 263 16.85 -4.50 -2.67
C ASP A 263 16.04 -5.78 -2.95
N VAL A 264 14.78 -5.85 -2.49
CA VAL A 264 13.87 -6.98 -2.78
C VAL A 264 13.63 -7.13 -4.28
N THR A 265 13.35 -6.04 -4.99
CA THR A 265 13.05 -6.12 -6.42
C THR A 265 14.24 -6.60 -7.22
N GLN A 266 15.44 -6.11 -6.90
CA GLN A 266 16.69 -6.52 -7.54
C GLN A 266 17.01 -7.98 -7.24
N PHE A 267 16.94 -8.39 -5.97
CA PHE A 267 17.16 -9.77 -5.56
C PHE A 267 16.21 -10.74 -6.27
N MET A 268 14.90 -10.46 -6.24
CA MET A 268 13.89 -11.31 -6.87
C MET A 268 14.04 -11.36 -8.39
N HIS A 269 14.47 -10.27 -9.03
CA HIS A 269 14.75 -10.25 -10.46
C HIS A 269 15.99 -11.06 -10.82
N ASN A 270 17.05 -11.00 -10.02
CA ASN A 270 18.25 -11.80 -10.22
C ASN A 270 17.93 -13.30 -10.09
N CYS A 271 17.17 -13.70 -9.06
CA CYS A 271 16.70 -15.08 -8.91
C CYS A 271 15.83 -15.56 -10.08
N LEU A 272 15.08 -14.66 -10.72
CA LEU A 272 14.33 -14.97 -11.94
C LEU A 272 15.24 -15.23 -13.14
N ILE A 273 16.28 -14.40 -13.32
CA ILE A 273 17.26 -14.56 -14.42
C ILE A 273 18.07 -15.84 -14.25
N GLU A 274 18.49 -16.14 -13.02
CA GLU A 274 19.23 -17.36 -12.68
C GLU A 274 18.37 -18.63 -12.76
N GLY A 275 17.05 -18.48 -12.87
CA GLY A 275 16.09 -19.60 -12.97
C GLY A 275 15.78 -20.30 -11.64
N THR A 276 16.25 -19.74 -10.52
CA THR A 276 16.00 -20.25 -9.16
C THR A 276 14.56 -19.96 -8.72
N LEU A 277 14.01 -18.82 -9.14
CA LEU A 277 12.60 -18.48 -8.92
C LEU A 277 11.73 -18.85 -10.12
N ARG A 278 10.72 -19.70 -9.91
CA ARG A 278 9.67 -19.95 -10.91
C ARG A 278 8.58 -18.90 -10.78
N GLN A 279 8.46 -18.03 -11.79
CA GLN A 279 7.40 -17.03 -11.80
C GLN A 279 6.02 -17.69 -11.93
N ARG A 280 5.27 -17.72 -10.82
CA ARG A 280 3.85 -18.03 -10.87
C ARG A 280 3.10 -16.76 -11.22
N LYS A 281 2.27 -16.77 -12.28
CA LYS A 281 1.32 -15.68 -12.52
C LYS A 281 0.41 -15.58 -11.30
N GLU A 282 0.59 -14.54 -10.50
CA GLU A 282 -0.32 -14.25 -9.41
C GLU A 282 -1.69 -13.91 -10.01
N ARG A 283 -2.74 -14.59 -9.51
CA ARG A 283 -4.14 -14.33 -9.93
C ARG A 283 -4.74 -13.12 -9.21
N THR A 284 -3.95 -12.39 -8.42
CA THR A 284 -4.37 -11.24 -7.62
C THR A 284 -4.39 -9.97 -8.46
N LYS A 285 -5.33 -9.06 -8.15
CA LYS A 285 -5.47 -7.76 -8.85
C LYS A 285 -4.31 -6.78 -8.57
N LYS A 286 -3.55 -6.99 -7.50
CA LYS A 286 -2.40 -6.16 -7.09
C LYS A 286 -1.27 -7.09 -6.62
N PHE A 287 -0.08 -6.85 -7.15
CA PHE A 287 1.14 -7.55 -6.72
C PHE A 287 1.62 -6.99 -5.38
N GLY A 288 1.94 -7.87 -4.43
CA GLY A 288 2.28 -7.48 -3.06
C GLY A 288 3.68 -6.86 -2.95
N THR A 289 3.80 -5.72 -2.28
CA THR A 289 5.09 -5.05 -2.03
C THR A 289 5.24 -4.65 -0.55
N LEU A 290 6.44 -4.22 -0.16
CA LEU A 290 6.71 -3.72 1.20
C LEU A 290 5.98 -2.41 1.53
N PHE A 291 5.26 -1.82 0.58
CA PHE A 291 4.39 -0.68 0.85
C PHE A 291 2.97 -1.09 1.29
N ASP A 292 2.66 -2.38 1.31
CA ASP A 292 1.36 -2.90 1.72
C ASP A 292 1.31 -3.25 3.23
N ASN A 293 0.23 -3.92 3.64
CA ASN A 293 0.00 -4.28 5.04
C ASN A 293 1.01 -5.33 5.57
N ALA A 294 1.02 -5.53 6.90
CA ALA A 294 1.94 -6.47 7.55
C ALA A 294 1.81 -7.92 7.04
N SER A 295 0.61 -8.37 6.67
CA SER A 295 0.40 -9.71 6.12
C SER A 295 1.08 -9.89 4.75
N VAL A 296 0.95 -8.89 3.87
CA VAL A 296 1.61 -8.91 2.55
C VAL A 296 3.11 -8.81 2.72
N LYS A 297 3.60 -8.02 3.67
CA LYS A 297 5.03 -7.96 4.02
C LYS A 297 5.57 -9.32 4.45
N CYS A 298 4.85 -10.06 5.30
CA CYS A 298 5.25 -11.43 5.68
C CYS A 298 5.31 -12.38 4.48
N ASP A 299 4.37 -12.28 3.53
CA ASP A 299 4.39 -13.06 2.29
C ASP A 299 5.58 -12.69 1.39
N VAL A 300 5.89 -11.40 1.25
CA VAL A 300 7.08 -10.92 0.52
C VAL A 300 8.35 -11.48 1.16
N VAL A 301 8.51 -11.40 2.48
CA VAL A 301 9.67 -11.99 3.18
C VAL A 301 9.75 -13.49 2.96
N SER A 302 8.61 -14.20 3.03
CA SER A 302 8.57 -15.63 2.78
C SER A 302 9.02 -15.98 1.36
N LYS A 303 8.62 -15.17 0.36
CA LYS A 303 9.07 -15.31 -1.03
C LYS A 303 10.57 -15.04 -1.17
N VAL A 304 11.11 -14.02 -0.51
CA VAL A 304 12.55 -13.72 -0.54
C VAL A 304 13.37 -14.89 0.03
N LEU A 305 12.96 -15.47 1.16
CA LEU A 305 13.63 -16.64 1.75
C LEU A 305 13.60 -17.89 0.86
N LEU A 306 12.62 -17.99 -0.04
CA LEU A 306 12.42 -19.14 -0.92
C LEU A 306 12.91 -18.91 -2.36
N ALA A 307 13.38 -17.70 -2.68
CA ALA A 307 13.71 -17.32 -4.05
C ALA A 307 15.12 -17.73 -4.48
N GLY A 308 16.07 -17.72 -3.55
CA GLY A 308 17.46 -18.08 -3.81
C GLY A 308 17.67 -19.57 -4.09
N SER A 309 18.91 -19.92 -4.44
CA SER A 309 19.32 -21.33 -4.52
C SER A 309 19.35 -21.96 -3.13
N THR A 310 19.77 -21.15 -2.16
CA THR A 310 19.82 -21.49 -0.74
C THR A 310 19.01 -20.47 0.07
N VAL A 311 18.60 -20.86 1.27
CA VAL A 311 17.93 -19.94 2.20
C VAL A 311 18.83 -18.77 2.59
N ASP A 312 20.15 -18.99 2.65
CA ASP A 312 21.15 -17.98 3.01
C ASP A 312 21.13 -16.76 2.09
N ASP A 313 20.93 -16.98 0.78
CA ASP A 313 20.95 -15.92 -0.25
C ASP A 313 19.96 -14.78 0.09
N GLY A 314 18.75 -15.14 0.54
CA GLY A 314 17.70 -14.20 0.92
C GLY A 314 17.63 -13.89 2.42
N PHE A 315 18.44 -14.53 3.25
CA PHE A 315 18.27 -14.51 4.71
C PHE A 315 18.58 -13.14 5.31
N SER A 316 19.70 -12.52 4.89
CA SER A 316 20.12 -11.21 5.41
C SER A 316 19.11 -10.10 5.08
N LEU A 317 18.61 -10.08 3.84
CA LEU A 317 17.58 -9.15 3.39
C LEU A 317 16.27 -9.36 4.15
N SER A 318 15.87 -10.61 4.35
CA SER A 318 14.68 -10.98 5.12
C SER A 318 14.76 -10.52 6.58
N CYS A 319 15.93 -10.67 7.21
CA CYS A 319 16.16 -10.20 8.57
C CYS A 319 16.05 -8.67 8.68
N ARG A 320 16.66 -7.93 7.73
CA ARG A 320 16.55 -6.46 7.67
C ARG A 320 15.09 -6.02 7.58
N ILE A 321 14.29 -6.66 6.72
CA ILE A 321 12.87 -6.34 6.55
C ILE A 321 12.07 -6.66 7.82
N MET A 322 12.29 -7.84 8.42
CA MET A 322 11.59 -8.24 9.65
C MET A 322 11.89 -7.31 10.82
N GLN A 323 13.14 -6.85 10.96
CA GLN A 323 13.55 -5.91 12.01
C GLN A 323 12.96 -4.52 11.79
N ASP A 324 13.04 -3.97 10.56
CA ASP A 324 12.58 -2.61 10.25
C ASP A 324 11.05 -2.48 10.43
N PHE A 325 10.29 -3.50 10.02
CA PHE A 325 8.82 -3.51 10.15
C PHE A 325 8.30 -4.21 11.40
N ARG A 326 9.18 -4.74 12.27
CA ARG A 326 8.81 -5.52 13.47
C ARG A 326 7.82 -6.65 13.18
N LEU A 327 8.08 -7.42 12.12
CA LEU A 327 7.21 -8.50 11.67
C LEU A 327 7.30 -9.72 12.62
N PRO A 328 6.22 -10.51 12.74
CA PRO A 328 6.22 -11.73 13.57
C PRO A 328 7.09 -12.82 12.94
N ALA A 329 8.36 -12.88 13.35
CA ALA A 329 9.35 -13.81 12.83
C ALA A 329 8.92 -15.29 12.91
N LEU A 330 8.26 -15.68 14.01
CA LEU A 330 7.71 -17.04 14.18
C LEU A 330 6.80 -17.44 13.01
N ASN A 331 5.87 -16.57 12.60
CA ASN A 331 4.91 -16.89 11.55
C ASN A 331 5.58 -17.00 10.18
N VAL A 332 6.56 -16.13 9.91
CA VAL A 332 7.35 -16.16 8.66
C VAL A 332 8.16 -17.43 8.58
N TYR A 333 8.98 -17.73 9.60
CA TYR A 333 9.82 -18.92 9.62
C TYR A 333 9.01 -20.21 9.61
N LYS A 334 7.87 -20.26 10.31
CA LYS A 334 6.93 -21.38 10.24
C LYS A 334 6.45 -21.61 8.80
N THR A 335 5.95 -20.57 8.14
CA THR A 335 5.42 -20.66 6.77
C THR A 335 6.51 -21.11 5.77
N VAL A 336 7.71 -20.56 5.89
CA VAL A 336 8.85 -20.91 5.03
C VAL A 336 9.30 -22.34 5.29
N ALA A 337 9.44 -22.74 6.55
CA ALA A 337 9.84 -24.09 6.90
C ALA A 337 8.80 -25.13 6.45
N GLU A 338 7.50 -24.83 6.58
CA GLU A 338 6.43 -25.69 6.08
C GLU A 338 6.50 -25.87 4.56
N ARG A 339 6.81 -24.79 3.83
CA ARG A 339 7.05 -24.84 2.39
C ARG A 339 8.26 -25.73 2.05
N LEU A 340 9.38 -25.57 2.75
CA LEU A 340 10.59 -26.36 2.53
C LEU A 340 10.37 -27.86 2.80
N VAL A 341 9.54 -28.21 3.79
CA VAL A 341 9.13 -29.60 4.03
C VAL A 341 8.35 -30.15 2.83
N SER A 342 7.44 -29.37 2.27
CA SER A 342 6.66 -29.79 1.08
C SER A 342 7.55 -30.02 -0.15
N GLU A 343 8.65 -29.27 -0.27
CA GLU A 343 9.67 -29.41 -1.32
C GLU A 343 10.77 -30.44 -0.97
N GLN A 344 10.70 -31.08 0.19
CA GLN A 344 11.67 -32.06 0.72
C GLN A 344 13.11 -31.52 0.88
N LYS A 345 13.27 -30.21 1.06
CA LYS A 345 14.57 -29.54 1.23
C LYS A 345 14.98 -29.46 2.72
N PHE A 346 15.27 -30.61 3.33
CA PHE A 346 15.54 -30.68 4.78
C PHE A 346 16.86 -30.01 5.23
N ASN A 347 17.87 -29.97 4.37
CA ASN A 347 19.13 -29.28 4.68
C ASN A 347 18.88 -27.78 4.87
N GLU A 348 18.07 -27.18 3.98
CA GLU A 348 17.69 -25.77 4.05
C GLU A 348 16.89 -25.43 5.31
N ILE A 349 16.08 -26.37 5.83
CA ILE A 349 15.36 -26.18 7.09
C ILE A 349 16.34 -26.05 8.26
N GLN A 350 17.39 -26.87 8.30
CA GLN A 350 18.39 -26.80 9.37
C GLN A 350 19.17 -25.49 9.32
N VAL A 351 19.53 -25.03 8.11
CA VAL A 351 20.17 -23.73 7.88
C VAL A 351 19.24 -22.58 8.33
N LEU A 352 17.97 -22.59 7.89
CA LEU A 352 16.98 -21.59 8.28
C LEU A 352 16.85 -21.46 9.80
N LEU A 353 16.69 -22.60 10.49
CA LEU A 353 16.51 -22.62 11.95
C LEU A 353 17.77 -22.19 12.70
N SER A 354 18.95 -22.64 12.25
CA SER A 354 20.24 -22.22 12.81
C SER A 354 20.42 -20.71 12.70
N ASN A 355 20.16 -20.16 11.52
CA ASN A 355 20.32 -18.74 11.26
C ASN A 355 19.29 -17.88 12.00
N ALA A 356 18.05 -18.37 12.15
CA ALA A 356 16.98 -17.70 12.89
C ALA A 356 17.31 -17.56 14.39
N ILE A 357 17.97 -18.57 14.99
CA ILE A 357 18.49 -18.48 16.36
C ILE A 357 19.67 -17.50 16.42
N GLN A 358 20.63 -17.59 15.50
CA GLN A 358 21.83 -16.76 15.51
C GLN A 358 21.51 -15.26 15.40
N THR A 359 20.49 -14.91 14.61
CA THR A 359 20.02 -13.52 14.46
C THR A 359 19.18 -13.00 15.63
N ARG A 360 18.92 -13.84 16.64
CA ARG A 360 18.09 -13.53 17.82
C ARG A 360 16.68 -13.05 17.48
N LEU A 361 16.21 -13.34 16.26
CA LEU A 361 14.83 -13.09 15.83
C LEU A 361 13.87 -14.18 16.33
N MET A 362 14.42 -15.30 16.77
CA MET A 362 13.69 -16.43 17.32
C MET A 362 14.34 -16.87 18.63
N ASN A 363 13.52 -17.12 19.66
CA ASN A 363 13.98 -17.70 20.93
C ASN A 363 13.84 -19.23 20.90
N ASP A 364 14.37 -19.92 21.91
CA ASP A 364 14.32 -21.38 22.00
C ASP A 364 12.89 -21.95 22.02
N LYS A 365 11.92 -21.22 22.60
CA LYS A 365 10.51 -21.66 22.64
C LYS A 365 9.85 -21.57 21.26
N ASP A 366 10.12 -20.50 20.53
CA ASP A 366 9.63 -20.27 19.17
C ASP A 366 10.27 -21.27 18.20
N HIS A 367 11.57 -21.54 18.36
CA HIS A 367 12.28 -22.58 17.62
C HIS A 367 11.60 -23.94 17.79
N ASP A 368 11.38 -24.35 19.04
CA ASP A 368 10.69 -25.62 19.32
C ASP A 368 9.27 -25.65 18.74
N ALA A 369 8.55 -24.52 18.76
CA ALA A 369 7.21 -24.44 18.20
C ALA A 369 7.21 -24.63 16.67
N VAL A 370 8.18 -24.04 15.96
CA VAL A 370 8.38 -24.28 14.53
C VAL A 370 8.69 -25.75 14.29
N VAL A 371 9.69 -26.32 15.00
CA VAL A 371 10.09 -27.72 14.84
C VAL A 371 8.93 -28.68 15.09
N LEU A 372 8.13 -28.46 16.14
CA LEU A 372 6.95 -29.29 16.42
C LEU A 372 5.90 -29.20 15.30
N SER A 373 5.68 -28.03 14.70
CA SER A 373 4.79 -27.90 13.53
C SER A 373 5.28 -28.75 12.37
N LEU A 374 6.58 -28.72 12.09
CA LEU A 374 7.19 -29.51 11.01
C LEU A 374 7.09 -31.01 11.28
N LEU A 375 7.33 -31.45 12.53
CA LEU A 375 7.16 -32.84 12.94
C LEU A 375 5.70 -33.32 12.86
N GLY A 376 4.73 -32.41 13.04
CA GLY A 376 3.31 -32.69 12.85
C GLY A 376 2.94 -33.01 11.40
N MET A 377 3.63 -32.41 10.43
CA MET A 377 3.40 -32.64 9.00
C MET A 377 4.12 -33.89 8.44
N LEU A 378 5.09 -34.44 9.19
CA LEU A 378 5.81 -35.64 8.78
C LEU A 378 4.99 -36.89 9.14
N THR A 379 4.89 -37.82 8.18
CA THR A 379 4.28 -39.13 8.36
C THR A 379 5.31 -40.14 8.90
N ASP A 380 4.81 -41.22 9.51
CA ASP A 380 5.59 -42.31 10.15
C ASP A 380 6.38 -43.18 9.13
N ASP A 381 6.64 -42.67 7.92
CA ASP A 381 7.39 -43.38 6.89
C ASP A 381 8.88 -43.48 7.24
N ASP A 382 9.39 -44.71 7.32
CA ASP A 382 10.80 -45.02 7.62
C ASP A 382 11.79 -44.28 6.69
N LYS A 383 11.39 -43.95 5.46
CA LYS A 383 12.24 -43.23 4.50
C LYS A 383 12.55 -41.80 4.94
N LYS A 384 11.69 -41.17 5.75
CA LYS A 384 11.85 -39.78 6.21
C LYS A 384 12.33 -39.68 7.67
N TRP A 385 12.55 -40.82 8.32
CA TRP A 385 12.93 -40.90 9.72
C TRP A 385 14.25 -40.16 10.00
N ARG A 386 15.29 -40.29 9.15
CA ARG A 386 16.57 -39.63 9.42
C ARG A 386 16.43 -38.10 9.47
N GLN A 387 15.57 -37.53 8.64
CA GLN A 387 15.34 -36.08 8.65
C GLN A 387 14.45 -35.66 9.84
N ALA A 388 13.44 -36.46 10.18
CA ALA A 388 12.66 -36.26 11.40
C ALA A 388 13.56 -36.33 12.65
N GLU A 389 14.48 -37.29 12.71
CA GLU A 389 15.43 -37.47 13.82
C GLU A 389 16.37 -36.26 13.96
N ALA A 390 16.84 -35.70 12.85
CA ALA A 390 17.66 -34.48 12.87
C ALA A 390 16.88 -33.27 13.42
N LEU A 391 15.59 -33.14 13.07
CA LEU A 391 14.71 -32.11 13.62
C LEU A 391 14.41 -32.33 15.11
N ILE A 392 14.17 -33.57 15.55
CA ILE A 392 13.96 -33.88 16.98
C ILE A 392 15.21 -33.53 17.78
N LYS A 393 16.41 -33.86 17.27
CA LYS A 393 17.68 -33.53 17.93
C LYS A 393 17.91 -32.02 18.06
N SER A 394 17.34 -31.20 17.16
CA SER A 394 17.50 -29.75 17.20
C SER A 394 16.58 -29.05 18.22
N LEU A 395 15.58 -29.74 18.77
CA LEU A 395 14.75 -29.23 19.87
C LEU A 395 15.63 -28.84 21.08
N LYS A 396 15.22 -27.83 21.83
CA LYS A 396 15.92 -27.37 23.04
C LYS A 396 15.27 -27.94 24.29
N ASP A 397 13.94 -28.03 24.31
CA ASP A 397 13.21 -28.65 25.41
C ASP A 397 13.29 -30.18 25.37
N GLU A 398 13.92 -30.76 26.38
CA GLU A 398 14.08 -32.22 26.52
C GLU A 398 12.71 -32.94 26.64
N GLY A 399 11.62 -32.27 27.02
CA GLY A 399 10.27 -32.85 27.18
C GLY A 399 9.58 -32.99 25.85
N LYS A 400 9.66 -31.94 25.03
CA LYS A 400 9.24 -32.00 23.63
C LYS A 400 10.05 -33.03 22.85
N LYS A 401 11.34 -33.22 23.13
CA LYS A 401 12.15 -34.30 22.53
C LYS A 401 11.59 -35.68 22.85
N VAL A 402 11.34 -35.95 24.13
CA VAL A 402 10.80 -37.23 24.58
C VAL A 402 9.43 -37.48 23.94
N ALA A 403 8.52 -36.49 23.99
CA ALA A 403 7.20 -36.58 23.36
C ALA A 403 7.29 -36.84 21.84
N ALA A 404 8.24 -36.22 21.15
CA ALA A 404 8.46 -36.47 19.73
C ALA A 404 9.00 -37.88 19.45
N TYR A 405 9.99 -38.38 20.21
CA TYR A 405 10.48 -39.76 20.05
C TYR A 405 9.41 -40.82 20.35
N ILE A 406 8.53 -40.52 21.31
CA ILE A 406 7.34 -41.32 21.61
C ILE A 406 6.42 -41.36 20.38
N ARG A 407 6.10 -40.21 19.79
CA ARG A 407 5.23 -40.10 18.58
C ARG A 407 5.74 -40.96 17.42
N PHE A 408 7.04 -40.96 17.15
CA PHE A 408 7.66 -41.77 16.09
C PHE A 408 8.04 -43.19 16.53
N ARG A 409 7.46 -43.69 17.63
CA ARG A 409 7.62 -45.07 18.14
C ARG A 409 9.05 -45.52 18.48
N ARG A 410 9.98 -44.57 18.71
CA ARG A 410 11.37 -44.87 19.12
C ARG A 410 11.51 -44.89 20.64
N LEU A 411 10.83 -45.84 21.28
CA LEU A 411 10.64 -45.89 22.74
C LEU A 411 11.95 -46.04 23.53
N LYS A 412 12.94 -46.78 23.01
CA LYS A 412 14.24 -46.95 23.68
C LYS A 412 14.99 -45.63 23.80
N THR A 413 15.03 -44.82 22.75
CA THR A 413 15.70 -43.52 22.75
C THR A 413 14.93 -42.51 23.60
N ALA A 414 13.60 -42.53 23.53
CA ALA A 414 12.74 -41.74 24.42
C ALA A 414 13.03 -42.05 25.90
N TYR A 415 13.15 -43.33 26.26
CA TYR A 415 13.45 -43.78 27.62
C TYR A 415 14.80 -43.25 28.12
N LEU A 416 15.86 -43.34 27.29
CA LEU A 416 17.19 -42.87 27.69
C LEU A 416 17.19 -41.37 28.02
N ILE A 417 16.51 -40.55 27.23
CA ILE A 417 16.42 -39.10 27.45
C ILE A 417 15.54 -38.78 28.66
N ALA A 418 14.43 -39.51 28.83
CA ALA A 418 13.51 -39.33 29.96
C ALA A 418 14.18 -39.65 31.30
N VAL A 419 14.97 -40.73 31.35
CA VAL A 419 15.74 -41.09 32.55
C VAL A 419 16.88 -40.12 32.81
N ALA A 420 17.61 -39.68 31.78
CA ALA A 420 18.67 -38.69 31.93
C ALA A 420 18.14 -37.34 32.44
N SER A 421 16.91 -36.98 32.07
CA SER A 421 16.21 -35.77 32.51
C SER A 421 15.35 -35.98 33.78
N ASP A 422 15.45 -37.16 34.41
CA ASP A 422 14.76 -37.55 35.64
C ASP A 422 13.21 -37.39 35.62
N ARG A 423 12.59 -37.57 34.44
CA ARG A 423 11.15 -37.34 34.23
C ARG A 423 10.28 -38.58 34.43
N VAL A 424 9.72 -38.70 35.62
CA VAL A 424 8.86 -39.84 36.01
C VAL A 424 7.60 -39.96 35.16
N GLY A 425 6.94 -38.83 34.85
CA GLY A 425 5.71 -38.81 34.06
C GLY A 425 5.91 -39.39 32.67
N ASP A 426 6.98 -38.99 31.99
CA ASP A 426 7.31 -39.47 30.65
C ASP A 426 7.75 -40.94 30.65
N VAL A 427 8.44 -41.42 31.67
CA VAL A 427 8.78 -42.86 31.77
C VAL A 427 7.52 -43.72 31.92
N LYS A 428 6.50 -43.24 32.63
CA LYS A 428 5.19 -43.93 32.72
C LYS A 428 4.46 -43.97 31.38
N THR A 429 4.46 -42.86 30.63
CA THR A 429 3.82 -42.84 29.29
C THR A 429 4.56 -43.74 28.30
N ILE A 430 5.90 -43.77 28.35
CA ILE A 430 6.72 -44.70 27.55
C ILE A 430 6.42 -46.15 27.91
N ALA A 431 6.28 -46.48 29.20
CA ALA A 431 5.93 -47.82 29.64
C ALA A 431 4.56 -48.28 29.11
N ASN A 432 3.54 -47.42 29.20
CA ASN A 432 2.21 -47.72 28.67
C ASN A 432 2.26 -47.95 27.15
N MET A 433 2.95 -47.09 26.41
CA MET A 433 3.11 -47.28 24.96
C MET A 433 3.95 -48.50 24.58
N ALA A 434 4.96 -48.86 25.38
CA ALA A 434 5.74 -50.08 25.16
C ALA A 434 4.88 -51.34 25.38
N ARG A 435 3.89 -51.27 26.29
CA ARG A 435 2.90 -52.33 26.48
C ARG A 435 1.97 -52.45 25.29
N GLU A 436 1.44 -51.33 24.79
CA GLU A 436 0.54 -51.29 23.62
C GLU A 436 1.21 -51.72 22.31
N THR A 437 2.51 -51.47 22.17
CA THR A 437 3.30 -51.83 20.97
C THR A 437 4.09 -53.12 21.11
N GLU A 438 3.81 -53.93 22.15
CA GLU A 438 4.44 -55.22 22.44
C GLU A 438 5.98 -55.19 22.56
N GLN A 439 6.56 -54.04 22.94
CA GLN A 439 8.00 -53.89 23.20
C GLN A 439 8.36 -54.29 24.64
N THR A 440 8.24 -55.58 24.96
CA THR A 440 8.41 -56.14 26.32
C THR A 440 9.74 -55.76 26.99
N LYS A 441 10.83 -55.67 26.22
CA LYS A 441 12.14 -55.28 26.74
C LYS A 441 12.16 -53.84 27.25
N VAL A 442 11.55 -52.91 26.52
CA VAL A 442 11.50 -51.49 26.91
C VAL A 442 10.56 -51.31 28.11
N TYR A 443 9.43 -52.01 28.12
CA TYR A 443 8.50 -52.02 29.25
C TYR A 443 9.16 -52.46 30.57
N ASN A 444 9.87 -53.60 30.56
CA ASN A 444 10.54 -54.12 31.76
C ASN A 444 11.62 -53.17 32.29
N ILE A 445 12.35 -52.52 31.38
CA ILE A 445 13.39 -51.54 31.75
C ILE A 445 12.74 -50.30 32.40
N CYS A 446 11.61 -49.82 31.88
CA CYS A 446 10.87 -48.69 32.46
C CYS A 446 10.33 -49.02 33.86
N MET A 447 9.71 -50.20 34.02
CA MET A 447 9.15 -50.64 35.31
C MET A 447 10.24 -50.78 36.38
N LYS A 448 11.37 -51.41 36.04
CA LYS A 448 12.50 -51.57 36.95
C LYS A 448 13.06 -50.22 37.41
N TRP A 449 13.12 -49.23 36.53
CA TRP A 449 13.56 -47.88 36.89
C TRP A 449 12.56 -47.18 37.82
N LEU A 450 11.26 -47.29 37.55
CA LEU A 450 10.21 -46.73 38.39
C LEU A 450 10.22 -47.32 39.80
N GLU A 451 10.36 -48.64 39.94
CA GLU A 451 10.47 -49.35 41.22
C GLU A 451 11.73 -48.92 41.99
N THR A 452 12.87 -48.82 41.31
CA THR A 452 14.14 -48.40 41.93
C THR A 452 14.04 -46.97 42.48
N ARG A 453 13.30 -46.10 41.78
CA ARG A 453 13.10 -44.71 42.23
C ARG A 453 12.11 -44.64 43.39
N GLN A 454 11.00 -45.38 43.35
CA GLN A 454 10.05 -45.46 44.46
C GLN A 454 10.74 -45.93 45.75
N ALA A 455 11.56 -46.98 45.66
CA ALA A 455 12.34 -47.47 46.79
C ALA A 455 13.38 -46.46 47.32
N LYS A 456 13.88 -45.54 46.47
CA LYS A 456 14.76 -44.43 46.91
C LYS A 456 13.97 -43.30 47.58
N GLN A 457 12.79 -42.97 47.06
CA GLN A 457 11.91 -41.95 47.62
C GLN A 457 11.40 -42.34 49.01
N GLU A 458 10.94 -43.59 49.16
CA GLU A 458 10.50 -44.15 50.45
C GLU A 458 11.62 -44.13 51.50
N ARG A 459 12.87 -44.34 51.09
CA ARG A 459 14.04 -44.24 51.99
C ARG A 459 14.38 -42.81 52.40
N GLN A 460 14.08 -41.82 51.56
CA GLN A 460 14.30 -40.40 51.87
C GLN A 460 13.20 -39.84 52.78
N ASP A 461 11.95 -40.19 52.55
CA ASP A 461 10.82 -39.74 53.38
C ASP A 461 10.91 -40.29 54.81
N VAL A 462 11.37 -41.55 54.97
CA VAL A 462 11.61 -42.16 56.30
C VAL A 462 12.73 -41.45 57.09
N PHE A 463 13.66 -40.77 56.41
CA PHE A 463 14.73 -40.00 57.05
C PHE A 463 14.27 -38.59 57.47
N LEU A 464 13.30 -37.99 56.76
CA LEU A 464 12.76 -36.66 57.05
C LEU A 464 11.64 -36.68 58.11
N THR A 465 10.99 -37.82 58.36
CA THR A 465 9.98 -37.98 59.44
C THR A 465 10.57 -38.40 60.79
N ARG A 466 11.90 -38.46 60.91
CA ARG A 466 12.62 -38.91 62.11
C ARG A 466 13.35 -37.80 62.89
N ASP A 467 13.26 -36.56 62.42
CA ASP A 467 13.49 -35.33 63.20
C ASP A 467 12.13 -34.69 63.52
#